data_AF-A0A396RPK1-F1
#
_entry.id   AF-A0A396RPK1-F1
#
_cell.length_a   1.000
_cell.length_b   1.000
_cell.length_c   1.000
_cell.angle_alpha   90.00
_cell.angle_beta   90.00
_cell.angle_gamma   90.00
#
_symmetry.space_group_name_H-M   'P 1'
#
loop_
_entity.id
_entity.type
_entity.pdbx_description
1 polymer ?
#
loop_
_entity_poly.entity_id
_entity_poly.type
_entity_poly.pdbx_seq_one_letter_code
_entity_poly.pdbx_strand_id
1 'polypeptide(L)'
;MPQPPLAAGGALLKFYHLERPGEPVPEDLAAEARGMLAWAGGEGTLGAGDHGFVLLHRCGADFHFLLVSVWRGANEVWEAVWHHQGAMAGFAPFAPAYPESPNGLDAAPLRPTFCVWELAIVAHEALAWGRLLASDRGEADLARWRADMLAGAV
;
A
#
# COMPACT_ATOMS: atom_id res chain seq x y z
N MET A 1 10.65 3.65 2.45
CA MET A 1 11.69 2.62 2.70
C MET A 1 11.20 1.24 2.27
N PRO A 2 11.91 0.59 1.33
CA PRO A 2 11.66 -0.80 0.95
C PRO A 2 11.72 -1.76 2.13
N GLN A 3 10.78 -2.71 2.17
CA GLN A 3 10.75 -3.82 3.11
C GLN A 3 10.79 -5.15 2.36
N PRO A 4 11.12 -6.26 3.02
CA PRO A 4 11.00 -7.58 2.42
C PRO A 4 9.61 -7.79 1.81
N PRO A 5 9.53 -8.19 0.53
CA PRO A 5 8.27 -8.44 -0.16
C PRO A 5 7.39 -9.45 0.60
N LEU A 6 6.08 -9.35 0.38
CA LEU A 6 5.09 -10.18 1.05
C LEU A 6 4.27 -10.99 0.04
N ALA A 7 3.94 -12.22 0.42
CA ALA A 7 2.97 -13.05 -0.28
C ALA A 7 1.73 -13.22 0.61
N ALA A 8 0.55 -12.93 0.07
CA ALA A 8 -0.74 -13.07 0.74
C ALA A 8 -1.79 -13.55 -0.26
N GLY A 9 -2.45 -14.67 0.03
CA GLY A 9 -3.44 -15.25 -0.91
C GLY A 9 -2.87 -15.66 -2.27
N GLY A 10 -1.53 -15.80 -2.39
CA GLY A 10 -0.84 -16.01 -3.67
C GLY A 10 -0.52 -14.74 -4.45
N ALA A 11 -0.86 -13.56 -3.93
CA ALA A 11 -0.44 -12.27 -4.48
C ALA A 11 1.06 -12.04 -4.25
N LEU A 12 1.71 -11.31 -5.16
CA LEU A 12 3.08 -10.81 -4.98
C LEU A 12 3.04 -9.31 -4.71
N LEU A 13 3.39 -8.92 -3.49
CA LEU A 13 3.31 -7.54 -3.02
C LEU A 13 4.70 -7.02 -2.66
N LYS A 14 5.07 -5.89 -3.25
CA LYS A 14 6.16 -5.04 -2.72
C LYS A 14 5.66 -4.34 -1.46
N PHE A 15 6.54 -4.13 -0.48
CA PHE A 15 6.12 -3.51 0.78
C PHE A 15 7.00 -2.31 1.12
N TYR A 16 6.35 -1.19 1.44
CA TYR A 16 7.00 0.07 1.76
C TYR A 16 6.58 0.55 3.14
N HIS A 17 7.54 0.93 3.97
CA HIS A 17 7.28 1.82 5.09
C HIS A 17 7.47 3.25 4.62
N LEU A 18 6.46 4.10 4.81
CA LEU A 18 6.56 5.54 4.59
C LEU A 18 6.58 6.22 5.96
N GLU A 19 7.73 6.77 6.31
CA GLU A 19 8.06 7.24 7.65
C GLU A 19 9.01 8.45 7.57
N ARG A 20 9.01 9.29 8.59
CA ARG A 20 9.94 10.41 8.69
C ARG A 20 11.28 9.94 9.29
N PRO A 21 12.39 10.60 8.95
CA PRO A 21 13.66 10.35 9.63
C PRO A 21 13.52 10.50 11.15
N GLY A 22 13.91 9.47 11.90
CA GLY A 22 13.80 9.45 13.37
C GLY A 22 12.43 9.05 13.92
N GLU A 23 11.43 8.85 13.07
CA GLU A 23 10.08 8.42 13.45
C GLU A 23 9.71 7.13 12.68
N PRO A 24 10.41 6.00 12.93
CA PRO A 24 10.16 4.76 12.19
C PRO A 24 8.78 4.19 12.49
N VAL A 25 8.23 3.40 11.58
CA VAL A 25 7.06 2.55 11.88
C VAL A 25 7.41 1.60 13.04
N PRO A 26 6.59 1.56 14.11
CA PRO A 26 6.79 0.61 15.21
C PRO A 26 6.81 -0.86 14.74
N GLU A 27 7.71 -1.67 15.29
CA GLU A 27 7.89 -3.07 14.87
C GLU A 27 6.66 -3.94 15.09
N ASP A 28 5.96 -3.73 16.21
CA ASP A 28 4.71 -4.40 16.56
C ASP A 28 3.61 -4.08 15.55
N LEU A 29 3.47 -2.81 15.18
CA LEU A 29 2.52 -2.39 14.15
C LEU A 29 2.89 -2.93 12.76
N ALA A 30 4.17 -2.99 12.43
CA ALA A 30 4.63 -3.60 11.18
C ALA A 30 4.31 -5.11 11.14
N ALA A 31 4.46 -5.81 12.27
CA ALA A 31 4.06 -7.21 12.39
C ALA A 31 2.53 -7.39 12.25
N GLU A 32 1.76 -6.51 12.88
CA GLU A 32 0.29 -6.50 12.77
C GLU A 32 -0.18 -6.26 11.33
N ALA A 33 0.43 -5.30 10.63
CA ALA A 33 0.14 -5.03 9.22
C ALA A 33 0.37 -6.28 8.35
N ARG A 34 1.45 -7.03 8.59
CA ARG A 34 1.70 -8.30 7.89
C ARG A 34 0.66 -9.37 8.22
N GLY A 35 0.21 -9.44 9.48
CA GLY A 35 -0.89 -10.30 9.90
C GLY A 35 -2.20 -9.97 9.19
N MET A 36 -2.51 -8.67 9.06
CA MET A 36 -3.68 -8.19 8.33
C MET A 36 -3.61 -8.56 6.83
N LEU A 37 -2.46 -8.40 6.19
CA LEU A 37 -2.29 -8.82 4.78
C LEU A 37 -2.50 -10.33 4.60
N ALA A 38 -1.98 -11.14 5.53
CA ALA A 38 -2.21 -12.59 5.52
C ALA A 38 -3.71 -12.93 5.66
N TRP A 39 -4.43 -12.27 6.56
CA TRP A 39 -5.88 -12.40 6.69
C TRP A 39 -6.62 -11.99 5.41
N ALA A 40 -6.27 -10.84 4.81
CA ALA A 40 -6.88 -10.35 3.58
C ALA A 40 -6.70 -11.34 2.41
N GLY A 41 -5.58 -12.05 2.36
CA GLY A 41 -5.36 -13.17 1.44
C GLY A 41 -6.24 -14.39 1.74
N GLY A 42 -6.49 -14.70 3.01
CA GLY A 42 -7.40 -15.79 3.42
C GLY A 42 -8.87 -15.50 3.09
N GLU A 43 -9.30 -14.24 3.19
CA GLU A 43 -10.67 -13.80 2.88
C GLU A 43 -10.92 -13.54 1.39
N GLY A 44 -9.91 -13.72 0.53
CA GLY A 44 -10.05 -13.50 -0.92
C GLY A 44 -10.09 -12.03 -1.34
N THR A 45 -9.70 -11.10 -0.46
CA THR A 45 -9.45 -9.70 -0.87
C THR A 45 -8.25 -9.62 -1.81
N LEU A 46 -7.25 -10.46 -1.56
CA LEU A 46 -6.08 -10.67 -2.41
C LEU A 46 -6.13 -12.08 -3.01
N GLY A 47 -5.86 -12.18 -4.31
CA GLY A 47 -5.94 -13.42 -5.06
C GLY A 47 -4.62 -13.86 -5.66
N ALA A 48 -4.56 -15.15 -6.03
CA ALA A 48 -3.45 -15.69 -6.80
C ALA A 48 -3.36 -14.97 -8.16
N GLY A 49 -2.18 -14.41 -8.47
CA GLY A 49 -1.95 -13.62 -9.67
C GLY A 49 -2.09 -12.10 -9.49
N ASP A 50 -2.54 -11.63 -8.33
CA ASP A 50 -2.44 -10.20 -7.99
C ASP A 50 -0.95 -9.81 -7.87
N HIS A 51 -0.56 -8.78 -8.59
CA HIS A 51 0.73 -8.11 -8.45
C HIS A 51 0.49 -6.72 -7.87
N GLY A 52 1.27 -6.29 -6.89
CA GLY A 52 0.97 -5.02 -6.26
C GLY A 52 2.05 -4.47 -5.35
N PHE A 53 1.66 -3.45 -4.62
CA PHE A 53 2.48 -2.80 -3.63
C PHE A 53 1.62 -2.37 -2.43
N VAL A 54 2.26 -2.33 -1.27
CA VAL A 54 1.64 -1.96 -0.01
C VAL A 54 2.42 -0.82 0.62
N LEU A 55 1.70 0.19 1.12
CA LEU A 55 2.27 1.28 1.90
C LEU A 55 1.78 1.18 3.34
N LEU A 56 2.70 0.99 4.27
CA LEU A 56 2.47 1.26 5.68
C LEU A 56 3.00 2.67 5.98
N HIS A 57 2.10 3.64 5.97
CA HIS A 57 2.41 5.06 6.12
C HIS A 57 2.15 5.51 7.54
N ARG A 58 3.22 5.92 8.25
CA ARG A 58 3.12 6.61 9.53
C ARG A 58 2.79 8.08 9.30
N CYS A 59 1.52 8.43 9.53
CA CYS A 59 1.00 9.77 9.35
C CYS A 59 0.89 10.49 10.71
N GLY A 60 2.05 10.89 11.24
CA GLY A 60 2.14 11.56 12.54
C GLY A 60 2.53 10.61 13.68
N ALA A 61 2.16 10.99 14.90
CA ALA A 61 2.66 10.30 16.09
C ALA A 61 2.05 8.90 16.28
N ASP A 62 0.73 8.78 16.13
CA ASP A 62 -0.07 7.61 16.52
C ASP A 62 -0.99 7.08 15.41
N PHE A 63 -1.07 7.74 14.24
CA PHE A 63 -1.93 7.34 13.14
C PHE A 63 -1.14 6.72 11.98
N HIS A 64 -1.63 5.60 11.48
CA HIS A 64 -1.00 4.86 10.39
C HIS A 64 -2.03 4.40 9.37
N PHE A 65 -1.67 4.52 8.10
CA PHE A 65 -2.40 3.94 7.00
C PHE A 65 -1.75 2.65 6.52
N LEU A 66 -2.58 1.70 6.09
CA LEU A 66 -2.17 0.52 5.32
C LEU A 66 -2.91 0.55 3.98
N LEU A 67 -2.24 0.97 2.92
CA LEU A 67 -2.78 1.04 1.56
C LEU A 67 -2.32 -0.21 0.82
N VAL A 68 -3.25 -1.01 0.31
CA VAL A 68 -2.96 -2.20 -0.50
C VAL A 68 -3.44 -1.95 -1.90
N SER A 69 -2.49 -1.79 -2.81
CA SER A 69 -2.72 -1.49 -4.22
C SER A 69 -2.34 -2.70 -5.08
N VAL A 70 -3.25 -3.17 -5.92
CA VAL A 70 -3.04 -4.32 -6.81
C VAL A 70 -3.40 -4.02 -8.26
N TRP A 71 -2.64 -4.63 -9.16
CA TRP A 71 -2.84 -4.65 -10.59
C TRP A 71 -3.45 -6.00 -10.99
N ARG A 72 -4.71 -6.00 -11.41
CA ARG A 72 -5.45 -7.22 -11.79
C ARG A 72 -5.35 -7.53 -13.28
N GLY A 73 -4.13 -7.47 -13.82
CA GLY A 73 -3.89 -7.55 -15.27
C GLY A 73 -4.53 -6.41 -16.07
N ALA A 74 -4.93 -5.34 -15.37
CA ALA A 74 -5.60 -4.17 -15.91
C ALA A 74 -4.67 -2.94 -15.89
N ASN A 75 -5.10 -1.86 -16.54
CA ASN A 75 -4.38 -0.59 -16.51
C ASN A 75 -4.67 0.20 -15.22
N GLU A 76 -5.72 -0.20 -14.52
CA GLU A 76 -6.22 0.40 -13.30
C GLU A 76 -5.61 -0.27 -12.06
N VAL A 77 -5.21 0.57 -11.10
CA VAL A 77 -4.90 0.13 -9.75
C VAL A 77 -6.19 -0.06 -8.97
N TRP A 78 -6.29 -1.17 -8.26
CA TRP A 78 -7.36 -1.45 -7.30
C TRP A 78 -6.81 -1.27 -5.90
N GLU A 79 -7.52 -0.54 -5.05
CA GLU A 79 -7.03 -0.18 -3.74
C GLU A 79 -8.01 -0.55 -2.63
N ALA A 80 -7.46 -1.07 -1.54
CA ALA A 80 -8.11 -1.12 -0.25
C ALA A 80 -7.25 -0.37 0.77
N VAL A 81 -7.90 0.44 1.60
CA VAL A 81 -7.24 1.27 2.61
C VAL A 81 -7.74 0.85 3.98
N TRP A 82 -6.80 0.62 4.89
CA TRP A 82 -7.05 0.44 6.31
C TRP A 82 -6.28 1.48 7.12
N HIS A 83 -6.66 1.64 8.38
CA HIS A 83 -5.94 2.50 9.31
C HIS A 83 -5.81 1.85 10.68
N HIS A 84 -4.80 2.31 11.41
CA HIS A 84 -4.60 2.01 12.82
C HIS A 84 -4.30 3.33 13.55
N GLN A 85 -4.92 3.55 14.71
CA GLN A 85 -4.71 4.74 15.52
C GLN A 85 -4.71 4.41 17.01
N GLY A 86 -3.71 4.94 17.73
CA GLY A 86 -3.67 4.89 19.19
C GLY A 86 -3.81 3.47 19.74
N ALA A 87 -4.81 3.24 20.59
CA ALA A 87 -5.07 1.97 21.27
C ALA A 87 -6.09 1.06 20.54
N MET A 88 -6.25 1.21 19.23
CA MET A 88 -7.04 0.27 18.43
C MET A 88 -6.52 -1.16 18.60
N ALA A 89 -7.42 -2.14 18.55
CA ALA A 89 -7.07 -3.55 18.69
C ALA A 89 -6.50 -4.17 17.40
N GLY A 90 -6.56 -3.43 16.29
CA GLY A 90 -6.27 -3.92 14.96
C GLY A 90 -6.45 -2.83 13.90
N PHE A 91 -5.90 -3.06 12.71
CA PHE A 91 -6.29 -2.32 11.51
C PHE A 91 -7.79 -2.43 11.23
N ALA A 92 -8.43 -1.28 10.94
CA ALA A 92 -9.83 -1.19 10.56
C ALA A 92 -9.97 -0.63 9.14
N PRO A 93 -11.01 -1.03 8.37
CA PRO A 93 -11.27 -0.46 7.06
C PRO A 93 -11.40 1.05 7.14
N PHE A 94 -10.72 1.74 6.24
CA PHE A 94 -10.76 3.19 6.18
C PHE A 94 -12.11 3.65 5.63
N ALA A 95 -12.86 4.36 6.46
CA ALA A 95 -14.16 4.89 6.07
C ALA A 95 -13.98 5.93 4.95
N PRO A 96 -14.76 5.87 3.86
CA PRO A 96 -14.59 6.81 2.74
C PRO A 96 -14.86 8.29 3.06
N ALA A 97 -15.35 8.59 4.26
CA ALA A 97 -15.65 9.94 4.76
C ALA A 97 -14.56 10.48 5.72
N TYR A 98 -13.35 9.89 5.71
CA TYR A 98 -12.23 10.38 6.53
C TYR A 98 -11.13 11.04 5.69
N PRO A 99 -10.50 12.12 6.18
CA PRO A 99 -10.90 12.90 7.35
C PRO A 99 -12.13 13.76 7.04
N GLU A 100 -12.71 14.38 8.07
CA GLU A 100 -13.55 15.55 7.85
C GLU A 100 -12.71 16.57 7.05
N SER A 101 -13.17 16.85 5.84
CA SER A 101 -12.73 17.90 4.97
C SER A 101 -12.54 19.17 5.79
N PRO A 102 -11.36 19.81 5.73
CA PRO A 102 -11.05 20.97 6.56
C PRO A 102 -11.96 22.19 6.28
N ASN A 103 -12.79 22.11 5.23
CA ASN A 103 -13.78 23.10 4.85
C ASN A 103 -15.25 22.61 4.97
N GLY A 104 -15.49 21.45 5.62
CA GLY A 104 -16.82 20.89 5.86
C GLY A 104 -17.52 20.34 4.61
N LEU A 105 -16.76 19.99 3.57
CA LEU A 105 -17.29 19.38 2.33
C LEU A 105 -17.39 17.84 2.39
N ASP A 106 -17.62 17.25 3.56
CA ASP A 106 -17.63 15.78 3.79
C ASP A 106 -18.71 15.04 3.02
N ALA A 107 -19.74 15.76 2.61
CA ALA A 107 -20.81 15.27 1.74
C ALA A 107 -20.47 15.36 0.24
N ALA A 108 -19.30 15.90 -0.14
CA ALA A 108 -18.90 16.05 -1.53
C ALA A 108 -18.40 14.71 -2.11
N PRO A 109 -18.56 14.48 -3.44
CA PRO A 109 -18.08 13.26 -4.09
C PRO A 109 -16.55 13.14 -4.13
N LEU A 110 -15.83 14.22 -3.79
CA LEU A 110 -14.38 14.25 -3.77
C LEU A 110 -13.87 13.66 -2.46
N ARG A 111 -13.04 12.62 -2.57
CA ARG A 111 -12.42 11.94 -1.42
C ARG A 111 -10.91 12.03 -1.55
N PRO A 112 -10.17 12.12 -0.43
CA PRO A 112 -8.72 11.96 -0.49
C PRO A 112 -8.39 10.57 -1.04
N THR A 113 -7.31 10.49 -1.84
CA THR A 113 -6.82 9.23 -2.39
C THR A 113 -5.39 8.98 -1.93
N PHE A 114 -4.47 9.89 -2.25
CA PHE A 114 -3.07 9.79 -1.82
C PHE A 114 -2.60 11.04 -1.10
N CYS A 115 -1.81 10.83 -0.04
CA CYS A 115 -0.96 11.86 0.54
C CYS A 115 0.15 12.22 -0.46
N VAL A 116 0.59 13.48 -0.44
CA VAL A 116 1.68 13.96 -1.33
C VAL A 116 2.97 13.13 -1.19
N TRP A 117 3.25 12.59 0.01
CA TRP A 117 4.42 11.76 0.28
C TRP A 117 4.29 10.32 -0.25
N GLU A 118 3.05 9.83 -0.41
CA GLU A 118 2.79 8.53 -1.02
C GLU A 118 2.98 8.58 -2.54
N LEU A 119 2.76 9.76 -3.16
CA LEU A 119 2.78 9.93 -4.61
C LEU A 119 4.10 9.55 -5.26
N ALA A 120 5.24 9.71 -4.58
CA ALA A 120 6.53 9.26 -5.13
C ALA A 120 6.57 7.74 -5.31
N ILE A 121 6.07 6.98 -4.34
CA ILE A 121 5.97 5.52 -4.40
C ILE A 121 4.94 5.11 -5.46
N VAL A 122 3.76 5.74 -5.45
CA VAL A 122 2.70 5.46 -6.44
C VAL A 122 3.20 5.72 -7.87
N ALA A 123 3.88 6.83 -8.11
CA ALA A 123 4.44 7.17 -9.41
C ALA A 123 5.52 6.16 -9.84
N HIS A 124 6.42 5.78 -8.93
CA HIS A 124 7.43 4.75 -9.20
C HIS A 124 6.77 3.43 -9.61
N GLU A 125 5.79 2.96 -8.85
CA GLU A 125 5.11 1.69 -9.12
C GLU A 125 4.27 1.72 -10.39
N ALA A 126 3.62 2.83 -10.71
CA ALA A 126 2.91 3.01 -11.97
C ALA A 126 3.87 2.93 -13.17
N LEU A 127 5.05 3.57 -13.09
CA LEU A 127 6.07 3.50 -14.14
C LEU A 127 6.68 2.10 -14.24
N ALA A 128 6.95 1.43 -13.12
CA ALA A 128 7.47 0.06 -13.09
C ALA A 128 6.47 -0.94 -13.69
N TRP A 129 5.19 -0.79 -13.34
CA TRP A 129 4.11 -1.59 -13.92
C TRP A 129 3.98 -1.34 -15.43
N GLY A 130 4.04 -0.07 -15.86
CA GLY A 130 4.04 0.28 -17.29
C GLY A 130 5.18 -0.38 -18.07
N ARG A 131 6.39 -0.45 -17.50
CA ARG A 131 7.53 -1.18 -18.10
C ARG A 131 7.26 -2.68 -18.23
N LEU A 132 6.65 -3.29 -17.20
CA LEU A 132 6.28 -4.70 -17.24
C LEU A 132 5.17 -4.96 -18.28
N LEU A 133 4.16 -4.09 -18.37
CA LEU A 133 3.10 -4.22 -19.38
C LEU A 133 3.65 -4.15 -20.82
N ALA A 134 4.74 -3.43 -21.02
CA ALA A 134 5.44 -3.29 -22.31
C ALA A 134 6.46 -4.41 -22.59
N SER A 135 6.67 -5.36 -21.67
CA SER A 135 7.58 -6.50 -21.87
C SER A 135 6.82 -7.78 -22.26
N ASP A 136 7.55 -8.88 -22.42
CA ASP A 136 6.98 -10.21 -22.67
C ASP A 136 6.26 -10.80 -21.44
N ARG A 137 6.36 -10.11 -20.29
CA ARG A 137 5.80 -10.48 -18.97
C ARG A 137 6.22 -11.87 -18.52
N GLY A 138 7.41 -12.32 -18.94
CA GLY A 138 7.99 -13.58 -18.51
C GLY A 138 8.50 -13.52 -17.07
N GLU A 139 8.89 -14.67 -16.52
CA GLU A 139 9.41 -14.77 -15.15
C GLU A 139 10.58 -13.81 -14.88
N ALA A 140 11.48 -13.64 -15.85
CA ALA A 140 12.58 -12.70 -15.73
C ALA A 140 12.11 -11.24 -15.64
N ASP A 141 11.00 -10.89 -16.28
CA ASP A 141 10.43 -9.53 -16.25
C ASP A 141 9.72 -9.28 -14.92
N LEU A 142 8.96 -10.26 -14.44
CA LEU A 142 8.32 -10.24 -13.13
C LEU A 142 9.37 -10.15 -12.01
N ALA A 143 10.47 -10.91 -12.11
CA ALA A 143 11.56 -10.84 -11.16
C ALA A 143 12.23 -9.45 -11.15
N ARG A 144 12.43 -8.83 -12.32
CA ARG A 144 12.93 -7.44 -12.42
C ARG A 144 11.95 -6.44 -11.82
N TRP A 145 10.66 -6.54 -12.16
CA TRP A 145 9.63 -5.69 -11.57
C TRP A 145 9.63 -5.81 -10.04
N ARG A 146 9.67 -7.03 -9.50
CA ARG A 146 9.67 -7.28 -8.05
C ARG A 146 10.88 -6.65 -7.35
N ALA A 147 12.06 -6.69 -7.97
CA ALA A 147 13.28 -6.11 -7.41
C ALA A 147 13.36 -4.59 -7.55
N ASP A 148 12.63 -4.01 -8.50
CA ASP A 148 12.59 -2.58 -8.78
C ASP A 148 11.74 -1.82 -7.75
N MET A 149 12.37 -1.47 -6.63
CA MET A 149 11.74 -0.75 -5.53
C MET A 149 12.31 0.65 -5.34
N LEU A 150 11.44 1.62 -5.06
CA LEU A 150 11.86 2.98 -4.73
C LEU A 150 12.59 3.00 -3.38
N ALA A 151 13.83 3.47 -3.36
CA ALA A 151 14.64 3.61 -2.16
C ALA A 151 15.07 5.07 -1.93
N GLY A 152 15.31 5.42 -0.67
CA GLY A 152 15.72 6.77 -0.27
C GLY A 152 14.56 7.66 0.18
N ALA A 153 14.84 8.96 0.26
CA ALA A 153 13.87 9.98 0.63
C ALA A 153 12.86 10.22 -0.50
N VAL A 154 11.63 10.55 -0.12
CA VAL A 154 10.51 10.91 -1.01
C VAL A 154 10.00 12.31 -0.73
#